data_AF-A0A150GC40-F1
#
_entry.id   AF-A0A150GC40-F1
#
_cell.length_a   1.000
_cell.length_b   1.000
_cell.length_c   1.000
_cell.angle_alpha   90.00
_cell.angle_beta   90.00
_cell.angle_gamma   90.00
#
_symmetry.space_group_name_H-M   'P 1'
#
loop_
_entity.id
_entity.type
_entity.pdbx_description
1 polymer ?
#
loop_
_entity_poly.entity_id
_entity_poly.type
_entity_poly.pdbx_seq_one_letter_code
_entity_poly.pdbx_strand_id
1 'polypeptide(L)'
;MATQVEDIKWIPGTDFIVDGFAFQSPKCRHYFLTHFHSDHTVGLSRSFRGGIIYCSPVTARLLIHDMGMRPQVVRPLEVGVPVIIESVRVTPLDANHCPGAVMFLFEVPTDGSDSSGVGAS
;
A
#
# COMPACT_ATOMS: atom_id res chain seq x y z
N MET A 1 2.72 -17.50 2.18
CA MET A 1 3.91 -17.37 1.30
C MET A 1 3.61 -16.31 0.27
N ALA A 2 3.91 -15.06 0.59
CA ALA A 2 3.91 -13.97 -0.36
C ALA A 2 5.02 -14.20 -1.40
N THR A 3 4.65 -14.25 -2.67
CA THR A 3 5.62 -14.33 -3.76
C THR A 3 6.45 -13.05 -3.82
N GLN A 4 7.76 -13.17 -3.94
CA GLN A 4 8.70 -12.05 -4.08
C GLN A 4 9.08 -11.84 -5.55
N VAL A 5 8.07 -11.58 -6.37
CA VAL A 5 8.21 -11.20 -7.78
C VAL A 5 7.79 -9.75 -7.88
N GLU A 6 8.67 -8.88 -8.37
CA GLU A 6 8.49 -7.43 -8.35
C GLU A 6 7.25 -6.98 -9.13
N ASP A 7 7.07 -7.46 -10.36
CA ASP A 7 6.04 -6.98 -11.29
C ASP A 7 4.61 -7.05 -10.74
N ILE A 8 4.32 -8.04 -9.87
CA ILE A 8 2.99 -8.24 -9.28
C ILE A 8 2.76 -7.44 -7.98
N LYS A 9 3.78 -6.73 -7.51
CA LYS A 9 3.70 -5.89 -6.29
C LYS A 9 3.29 -4.46 -6.59
N TRP A 10 3.47 -4.03 -7.83
CA TRP A 10 3.06 -2.72 -8.32
C TRP A 10 1.56 -2.68 -8.56
N ILE A 11 0.92 -1.57 -8.18
CA ILE A 11 -0.48 -1.32 -8.51
C ILE A 11 -0.56 -0.60 -9.87
N PRO A 12 -1.18 -1.21 -10.89
CA PRO A 12 -1.25 -0.61 -12.23
C PRO A 12 -1.89 0.79 -12.21
N GLY A 13 -1.33 1.70 -13.00
CA GLY A 13 -1.79 3.09 -13.07
C GLY A 13 -1.34 3.97 -11.89
N THR A 14 -0.43 3.49 -11.04
CA THR A 14 0.11 4.23 -9.90
C THR A 14 1.60 3.96 -9.72
N ASP A 15 2.26 4.76 -8.86
CA ASP A 15 3.61 4.47 -8.35
C ASP A 15 3.57 3.82 -6.96
N PHE A 16 2.56 2.97 -6.69
CA PHE A 16 2.38 2.30 -5.40
C PHE A 16 2.87 0.86 -5.43
N ILE A 17 3.41 0.42 -4.30
CA ILE A 17 3.85 -0.96 -4.08
C ILE A 17 3.13 -1.55 -2.85
N VAL A 18 2.62 -2.77 -2.98
CA VAL A 18 2.04 -3.55 -1.87
C VAL A 18 2.95 -4.71 -1.49
N ASP A 19 3.34 -4.82 -0.22
CA ASP A 19 4.15 -5.93 0.33
C ASP A 19 5.46 -6.21 -0.44
N GLY A 20 6.07 -5.17 -1.03
CA GLY A 20 7.21 -5.25 -1.94
C GLY A 20 8.40 -4.40 -1.48
N PHE A 21 8.75 -4.43 -0.20
CA PHE A 21 9.75 -3.53 0.39
C PHE A 21 11.20 -3.82 -0.04
N ALA A 22 11.45 -5.01 -0.60
CA ALA A 22 12.71 -5.36 -1.26
C ALA A 22 12.89 -4.66 -2.62
N PHE A 23 11.82 -4.15 -3.23
CA PHE A 23 11.80 -3.56 -4.57
C PHE A 23 11.72 -2.02 -4.49
N GLN A 24 12.73 -1.42 -3.84
CA GLN A 24 12.79 0.04 -3.73
C GLN A 24 13.15 0.68 -5.07
N SER A 25 12.41 1.72 -5.45
CA SER A 25 12.58 2.44 -6.71
C SER A 25 12.43 3.94 -6.49
N PRO A 26 13.21 4.79 -7.17
CA PRO A 26 13.05 6.25 -7.10
C PRO A 26 11.65 6.74 -7.49
N LYS A 27 10.88 5.94 -8.25
CA LYS A 27 9.50 6.25 -8.64
C LYS A 27 8.51 6.08 -7.49
N CYS A 28 8.72 5.08 -6.62
CA CYS A 28 7.77 4.74 -5.56
C CYS A 28 8.16 5.40 -4.24
N ARG A 29 7.26 6.22 -3.68
CA ARG A 29 7.37 6.76 -2.32
C ARG A 29 6.25 6.30 -1.38
N HIS A 30 5.33 5.48 -1.88
CA HIS A 30 4.12 5.04 -1.19
C HIS A 30 4.05 3.51 -1.20
N TYR A 31 4.29 2.93 -0.02
CA TYR A 31 4.27 1.49 0.19
C TYR A 31 3.07 1.11 1.05
N PHE A 32 2.47 -0.04 0.80
CA PHE A 32 1.35 -0.56 1.56
C PHE A 32 1.75 -1.91 2.17
N LEU A 33 1.54 -2.07 3.48
CA LEU A 33 1.71 -3.36 4.16
C LEU A 33 0.32 -3.91 4.49
N THR A 34 -0.03 -5.06 3.91
CA THR A 34 -1.33 -5.70 4.15
C THR A 34 -1.45 -6.23 5.58
N HIS A 35 -0.40 -6.86 6.09
CA HIS A 35 -0.35 -7.42 7.44
C HIS A 35 1.08 -7.74 7.88
N PHE A 36 1.27 -8.00 9.18
CA PHE A 36 2.58 -8.21 9.80
C PHE A 36 2.97 -9.70 9.85
N HIS A 37 3.11 -10.34 8.68
CA HIS A 37 3.77 -11.64 8.55
C HIS A 37 5.12 -11.49 7.84
N SER A 38 6.08 -12.36 8.20
CA SER A 38 7.48 -12.22 7.81
C SER A 38 7.69 -12.24 6.30
N ASP A 39 6.93 -13.04 5.57
CA ASP A 39 6.96 -13.14 4.11
C ASP A 39 6.40 -11.89 3.40
N HIS A 40 5.61 -11.06 4.08
CA HIS A 40 5.10 -9.78 3.57
C HIS A 40 6.00 -8.59 3.95
N THR A 41 6.81 -8.73 5.00
CA THR A 41 7.75 -7.69 5.47
C THR A 41 9.16 -7.81 4.88
N VAL A 42 9.38 -8.69 3.91
CA VAL A 42 10.70 -8.90 3.29
C VAL A 42 11.24 -7.59 2.73
N GLY A 43 12.43 -7.19 3.18
CA GLY A 43 13.09 -5.93 2.82
C GLY A 43 12.83 -4.77 3.79
N LEU A 44 11.87 -4.89 4.72
CA LEU A 44 11.72 -3.91 5.79
C LEU A 44 12.81 -4.05 6.83
N SER A 45 13.28 -2.90 7.30
CA SER A 45 14.18 -2.78 8.44
C SER A 45 14.05 -1.38 9.04
N ARG A 46 14.58 -1.20 10.26
CA ARG A 46 14.58 0.09 10.97
C ARG A 46 15.19 1.24 10.15
N SER A 47 16.09 0.91 9.21
CA SER A 47 16.76 1.85 8.32
C SER A 47 16.05 2.04 6.98
N PHE A 48 14.85 1.49 6.78
CA PHE A 48 14.08 1.69 5.54
C PHE A 48 13.92 3.17 5.21
N ARG A 49 14.21 3.52 3.95
CA ARG A 49 14.17 4.89 3.40
C ARG A 49 13.39 4.98 2.08
N GLY A 50 12.73 3.90 1.65
CA GLY A 50 12.00 3.88 0.38
C GLY A 50 10.82 4.85 0.33
N GLY A 51 10.17 5.11 1.46
CA GLY A 51 9.02 6.03 1.50
C GLY A 51 8.17 5.90 2.75
N ILE A 52 6.89 6.27 2.61
CA ILE A 52 5.86 6.12 3.63
C ILE A 52 5.24 4.73 3.51
N ILE A 53 5.03 4.07 4.64
CA ILE A 53 4.37 2.77 4.76
C ILE A 53 2.96 2.99 5.30
N TYR A 54 1.95 2.72 4.47
CA TYR A 54 0.55 2.71 4.84
C TYR A 54 0.11 1.32 5.29
N CYS A 55 -0.61 1.23 6.41
CA CYS A 55 -1.08 -0.03 6.96
C CYS A 55 -2.22 0.22 7.97
N SER A 56 -2.81 -0.84 8.52
CA SER A 56 -3.82 -0.70 9.58
C SER A 56 -3.20 -0.14 10.88
N PRO A 57 -4.01 0.39 11.83
CA PRO A 57 -3.50 0.89 13.10
C PRO A 57 -2.83 -0.20 13.95
N VAL A 58 -3.30 -1.45 13.84
CA VAL A 58 -2.70 -2.61 14.53
C VAL A 58 -1.34 -2.92 13.94
N THR A 59 -1.22 -3.01 12.61
CA THR A 59 0.05 -3.26 11.93
C THR A 59 1.06 -2.14 12.16
N ALA A 60 0.61 -0.88 12.19
CA ALA A 60 1.48 0.26 12.49
C ALA A 60 2.12 0.14 13.89
N ARG A 61 1.34 -0.28 14.89
CA ARG A 61 1.87 -0.51 16.25
C ARG A 61 2.91 -1.63 16.27
N LEU A 62 2.69 -2.72 15.56
CA LEU A 62 3.67 -3.82 15.45
C LEU A 62 4.97 -3.34 14.76
N LEU A 63 4.85 -2.62 13.64
CA LEU A 63 6.02 -2.04 12.97
C LEU A 63 6.83 -1.14 13.91
N ILE A 64 6.16 -0.26 14.66
CA ILE A 64 6.84 0.73 15.51
C ILE A 64 7.42 0.08 16.78
N HIS A 65 6.64 -0.73 17.49
CA HIS A 65 7.02 -1.23 18.81
C HIS A 65 7.80 -2.53 18.77
N ASP A 66 7.47 -3.45 17.85
CA ASP A 66 8.11 -4.76 17.75
C ASP A 66 9.30 -4.71 16.79
N MET A 67 9.09 -4.21 15.56
CA MET A 67 10.16 -4.08 14.56
C MET A 67 11.06 -2.86 14.81
N GLY A 68 10.61 -1.85 15.58
CA GLY A 68 11.39 -0.65 15.89
C GLY A 68 11.45 0.36 14.72
N MET A 69 10.45 0.36 13.84
CA MET A 69 10.33 1.32 12.75
C MET A 69 10.16 2.74 13.28
N ARG A 70 10.74 3.71 12.56
CA ARG A 70 10.57 5.14 12.87
C ARG A 70 9.11 5.54 12.67
N PRO A 71 8.41 6.10 13.68
CA PRO A 71 6.99 6.46 13.54
C PRO A 71 6.71 7.41 12.36
N GLN A 72 7.67 8.24 11.97
CA GLN A 72 7.52 9.21 10.87
C GLN A 72 7.37 8.55 9.49
N VAL A 73 7.83 7.30 9.33
CA VAL A 73 7.72 6.57 8.05
C VAL A 73 6.52 5.62 8.00
N VAL A 74 5.77 5.48 9.11
CA VAL A 74 4.60 4.60 9.20
C VAL A 74 3.35 5.45 9.34
N ARG A 75 2.40 5.29 8.43
CA ARG A 75 1.12 6.01 8.42
C ARG A 75 -0.03 5.01 8.60
N PRO A 76 -0.64 4.92 9.79
CA PRO A 76 -1.83 4.12 9.97
C PRO A 76 -3.01 4.72 9.17
N LEU A 77 -3.79 3.85 8.54
CA LEU A 77 -5.06 4.16 7.88
C LEU A 77 -6.19 3.47 8.63
N GLU A 78 -7.25 4.20 8.96
CA GLU A 78 -8.40 3.63 9.66
C GLU A 78 -9.16 2.65 8.75
N VAL A 79 -9.54 1.49 9.29
CA VAL A 79 -10.21 0.44 8.51
C VAL A 79 -11.63 0.90 8.15
N GLY A 80 -12.00 0.72 6.88
CA GLY A 80 -13.27 1.16 6.31
C GLY A 80 -13.35 2.64 5.97
N VAL A 81 -12.30 3.42 6.25
CA VAL A 81 -12.28 4.87 5.97
C VAL A 81 -11.47 5.15 4.71
N PRO A 82 -12.08 5.69 3.64
CA PRO A 82 -11.36 6.03 2.42
C PRO A 82 -10.44 7.23 2.65
N VAL A 83 -9.24 7.19 2.03
CA VAL A 83 -8.27 8.29 2.02
C VAL A 83 -7.81 8.57 0.59
N ILE A 84 -7.42 9.81 0.28
CA ILE A 84 -6.81 10.16 -1.00
C ILE A 84 -5.29 10.22 -0.84
N ILE A 85 -4.56 9.48 -1.66
CA ILE A 85 -3.09 9.47 -1.74
C ILE A 85 -2.75 9.63 -3.21
N GLU A 86 -1.99 10.66 -3.59
CA GLU A 86 -1.60 10.93 -4.99
C GLU A 86 -2.79 10.82 -5.98
N SER A 87 -3.93 11.42 -5.64
CA SER A 87 -5.20 11.38 -6.41
C SER A 87 -5.89 10.01 -6.51
N VAL A 88 -5.33 8.95 -5.93
CA VAL A 88 -5.94 7.62 -5.83
C VAL A 88 -6.73 7.53 -4.54
N ARG A 89 -8.00 7.09 -4.60
CA ARG A 89 -8.77 6.76 -3.40
C ARG A 89 -8.38 5.36 -2.94
N VAL A 90 -7.94 5.26 -1.68
CA VAL A 90 -7.53 4.00 -1.05
C VAL A 90 -8.42 3.73 0.15
N THR A 91 -9.03 2.55 0.19
CA THR A 91 -9.86 2.11 1.32
C THR A 91 -9.30 0.81 1.89
N PRO A 92 -8.78 0.80 3.14
CA PRO A 92 -8.41 -0.43 3.83
C PRO A 92 -9.68 -1.16 4.29
N LEU A 93 -9.80 -2.45 4.00
CA LEU A 93 -10.92 -3.30 4.38
C LEU A 93 -10.40 -4.45 5.25
N ASP A 94 -11.17 -4.87 6.26
CA ASP A 94 -10.78 -6.02 7.09
C ASP A 94 -10.62 -7.29 6.23
N ALA A 95 -9.49 -7.97 6.38
CA ALA A 95 -9.17 -9.17 5.59
C ALA A 95 -9.58 -10.48 6.28
N ASN A 96 -10.05 -10.45 7.53
CA ASN A 96 -10.41 -11.63 8.33
C ASN A 96 -9.31 -12.72 8.36
N HIS A 97 -8.04 -12.31 8.42
CA HIS A 97 -6.88 -13.22 8.40
C HIS A 97 -6.15 -13.30 9.74
N CYS A 98 -5.58 -12.18 10.18
CA CYS A 98 -4.93 -12.02 11.49
C CYS A 98 -5.16 -10.59 12.01
N PRO A 99 -4.90 -10.28 13.30
CA PRO A 99 -5.11 -8.95 13.83
C PRO A 99 -4.37 -7.88 13.02
N GLY A 100 -5.12 -6.92 12.47
CA GLY A 100 -4.58 -5.83 11.66
C GLY A 100 -4.43 -6.13 10.17
N ALA A 101 -4.77 -7.34 9.71
CA ALA A 101 -4.73 -7.65 8.29
C ALA A 101 -5.81 -6.90 7.53
N VAL A 102 -5.41 -6.24 6.44
CA VAL A 102 -6.31 -5.49 5.57
C VAL A 102 -6.11 -5.85 4.10
N MET A 103 -7.20 -5.82 3.35
CA MET A 103 -7.20 -5.65 1.91
C MET A 103 -7.18 -4.15 1.60
N PHE A 104 -6.61 -3.75 0.47
CA PHE A 104 -6.69 -2.36 -0.01
C PHE A 104 -7.50 -2.31 -1.30
N LEU A 105 -8.56 -1.50 -1.30
CA LEU A 105 -9.26 -1.11 -2.52
C LEU A 105 -8.62 0.16 -3.06
N PHE A 106 -8.06 0.09 -4.26
CA PHE A 106 -7.49 1.24 -4.98
C PHE A 106 -8.45 1.64 -6.11
N GLU A 107 -8.99 2.85 -6.04
CA GLU A 107 -9.79 3.45 -7.11
C GLU A 107 -8.90 4.49 -7.82
N VAL A 108 -8.27 4.04 -8.90
CA VAL A 108 -7.34 4.84 -9.70
C VAL A 108 -8.14 5.67 -10.71
N PRO A 109 -7.97 7.01 -10.76
CA PRO A 109 -8.61 7.82 -11.78
C PRO A 109 -8.20 7.35 -13.17
N THR A 110 -9.18 7.14 -14.05
CA THR A 110 -8.89 6.96 -15.48
C THR A 110 -8.68 8.33 -16.10
N ASP A 111 -7.51 8.58 -16.69
CA ASP A 111 -7.34 9.74 -17.57
C ASP A 111 -8.45 9.69 -18.62
N GLY A 112 -9.23 10.77 -18.75
CA GLY A 112 -10.42 10.84 -19.59
C GLY A 112 -10.16 10.81 -21.10
N SER A 113 -9.24 9.98 -21.58
CA SER A 113 -9.01 9.74 -23.00
C SER A 113 -9.93 8.66 -23.59
N ASP A 114 -11.19 8.64 -23.17
CA ASP A 114 -12.27 8.08 -24.00
C ASP A 114 -12.92 9.22 -24.78
N SER A 115 -12.14 9.82 -25.68
CA SER A 115 -12.65 10.53 -26.84
C SER A 115 -12.80 9.54 -28.00
N SER A 116 -13.70 8.56 -27.85
CA SER A 116 -14.26 7.82 -28.96
C SER A 116 -15.78 8.03 -28.95
N GLY A 117 -16.22 8.88 -29.87
CA GLY A 117 -17.58 9.40 -29.88
C GLY A 117 -18.64 8.40 -30.28
N VAL A 118 -19.86 8.65 -29.81
CA VAL A 118 -21.06 8.55 -30.63
C VAL A 118 -21.85 9.84 -30.41
N GLY A 119 -21.87 10.67 -31.45
CA GLY A 119 -22.87 11.72 -31.61
C GLY A 119 -24.16 11.17 -32.24
N ALA A 120 -25.19 12.01 -32.24
CA ALA A 120 -26.57 11.78 -32.71
C ALA A 120 -27.36 10.80 -31.81
N SER A 121 -28.55 11.12 -31.31
CA SER A 121 -29.60 12.09 -31.69
C SER A 121 -30.50 12.35 -30.50
#